data_AF-A0A5C7R4C4-F1
#
_entry.id   AF-A0A5C7R4C4-F1
#
_cell.length_a   1.000
_cell.length_b   1.000
_cell.length_c   1.000
_cell.angle_alpha   90.00
_cell.angle_beta   90.00
_cell.angle_gamma   90.00
#
_symmetry.space_group_name_H-M   'P 1'
#
loop_
_entity.id
_entity.type
_entity.pdbx_description
1 polymer ?
#
loop_
_entity_poly.entity_id
_entity_poly.type
_entity_poly.pdbx_seq_one_letter_code
_entity_poly.pdbx_strand_id
1 'polypeptide(L)'
;MPPRKSKATSVDIAHHAGVSQATVSRVLRGSPLVNAETRKRVLDAVQTLNYKVDRRASSLRTQRAGTLALLLFEDPTEDESHINPFFLSMLGSITRACARHGHDLLVSFQQLSDDWHADYED
;
A
#
# COMPACT_ATOMS: atom_id res chain seq x y z
N MET A 1 -33.34 4.12 6.14
CA MET A 1 -32.26 4.00 5.14
C MET A 1 -32.28 2.59 4.57
N PRO A 2 -32.40 2.38 3.25
CA PRO A 2 -32.23 1.05 2.68
C PRO A 2 -30.75 0.60 2.83
N PRO A 3 -30.48 -0.70 3.03
CA PRO A 3 -29.11 -1.20 3.18
C PRO A 3 -28.29 -0.89 1.93
N ARG A 4 -27.09 -0.32 2.11
CA ARG A 4 -26.09 -0.12 1.03
C ARG A 4 -25.85 -1.47 0.37
N LYS A 5 -26.14 -1.61 -0.94
CA LYS A 5 -25.68 -2.76 -1.74
C LYS A 5 -24.19 -2.94 -1.49
N SER A 6 -23.81 -3.96 -0.71
CA SER A 6 -22.41 -4.23 -0.40
C SER A 6 -21.72 -4.62 -1.70
N LYS A 7 -20.55 -4.03 -1.94
CA LYS A 7 -19.69 -4.47 -3.04
C LYS A 7 -19.39 -5.96 -2.82
N ALA A 8 -19.43 -6.75 -3.89
CA ALA A 8 -19.05 -8.15 -3.84
C ALA A 8 -17.68 -8.29 -3.17
N THR A 9 -17.51 -9.33 -2.36
CA THR A 9 -16.30 -9.64 -1.63
C THR A 9 -15.64 -10.91 -2.17
N SER A 10 -14.40 -11.19 -1.77
CA SER A 10 -13.74 -12.46 -2.12
C SER A 10 -14.48 -13.70 -1.59
N VAL A 11 -15.32 -13.54 -0.56
CA VAL A 11 -16.14 -14.62 0.01
C VAL A 11 -17.30 -14.94 -0.94
N ASP A 12 -17.95 -13.90 -1.48
CA ASP A 12 -19.04 -14.07 -2.45
C ASP A 12 -18.54 -14.77 -3.73
N ILE A 13 -17.33 -14.41 -4.18
CA ILE A 13 -16.67 -15.09 -5.30
C ILE A 13 -16.41 -16.56 -4.97
N ALA A 14 -15.93 -16.85 -3.76
CA ALA A 14 -15.62 -18.21 -3.33
C ALA A 14 -16.87 -19.09 -3.32
N HIS A 15 -17.98 -18.57 -2.78
CA HIS A 15 -19.28 -19.25 -2.82
C HIS A 15 -19.78 -19.44 -4.24
N HIS A 16 -19.74 -18.42 -5.09
CA HIS A 16 -20.23 -18.50 -6.47
C HIS A 16 -19.40 -19.48 -7.32
N ALA A 17 -18.08 -19.50 -7.15
CA ALA A 17 -17.18 -20.38 -7.88
C ALA A 17 -17.09 -21.80 -7.27
N GLY A 18 -17.65 -22.05 -6.09
CA GLY A 18 -17.58 -23.33 -5.39
C GLY A 18 -16.15 -23.69 -4.95
N VAL A 19 -15.40 -22.71 -4.43
CA VAL A 19 -14.01 -22.90 -3.96
C VAL A 19 -13.79 -22.21 -2.62
N SER A 20 -12.64 -22.46 -1.98
CA SER A 20 -12.24 -21.70 -0.79
C SER A 20 -11.83 -20.26 -1.13
N GLN A 21 -11.97 -19.35 -0.16
CA GLN A 21 -11.45 -17.98 -0.28
C GLN A 21 -9.93 -17.96 -0.54
N ALA A 22 -9.18 -18.93 0.01
CA ALA A 22 -7.75 -19.08 -0.25
C ALA A 22 -7.46 -19.41 -1.72
N THR A 23 -8.29 -20.24 -2.35
CA THR A 23 -8.21 -20.56 -3.79
C THR A 23 -8.48 -19.32 -4.64
N VAL A 24 -9.51 -18.53 -4.31
CA VAL A 24 -9.78 -17.24 -4.98
C VAL A 24 -8.57 -16.32 -4.88
N SER A 25 -7.97 -16.21 -3.70
CA SER A 25 -6.77 -15.40 -3.46
C SER A 25 -5.55 -15.87 -4.28
N ARG A 26 -5.40 -17.18 -4.50
CA ARG A 26 -4.35 -17.75 -5.35
C ARG A 26 -4.59 -17.46 -6.84
N VAL A 27 -5.84 -17.56 -7.29
CA VAL A 27 -6.23 -17.24 -8.68
C VAL A 27 -5.98 -15.76 -8.98
N LEU A 28 -6.45 -14.86 -8.11
CA LEU A 28 -6.29 -13.42 -8.28
C LEU A 28 -4.80 -12.98 -8.24
N ARG A 29 -3.94 -13.74 -7.56
CA ARG A 29 -2.48 -13.54 -7.54
C ARG A 29 -1.74 -14.26 -8.68
N GLY A 30 -2.45 -14.95 -9.57
CA GLY A 30 -1.84 -15.62 -10.71
C GLY A 30 -1.11 -16.94 -10.39
N SER A 31 -1.26 -17.50 -9.19
CA SER A 31 -0.48 -18.68 -8.74
C SER A 31 -0.61 -19.89 -9.70
N PRO A 32 0.49 -20.56 -10.08
CA PRO A 32 0.46 -21.74 -10.95
C PRO A 32 -0.13 -22.99 -10.28
N LEU A 33 -0.32 -22.96 -8.96
CA LEU A 33 -0.85 -24.07 -8.15
C LEU A 33 -2.37 -24.30 -8.32
N VAL A 34 -3.05 -23.48 -9.14
CA VAL A 34 -4.48 -23.63 -9.42
C VAL A 34 -4.66 -24.11 -10.85
N ASN A 35 -5.34 -25.25 -11.01
CA ASN A 35 -5.64 -25.81 -12.33
C ASN A 35 -6.47 -24.84 -13.18
N ALA A 36 -6.40 -25.03 -14.51
CA ALA A 36 -7.02 -24.12 -15.46
C ALA A 36 -8.54 -24.03 -15.31
N GLU A 37 -9.20 -25.15 -15.00
CA GLU A 37 -10.65 -25.23 -14.82
C GLU A 37 -11.12 -24.40 -13.61
N THR A 38 -10.45 -24.55 -12.46
CA THR A 38 -10.77 -23.80 -11.24
C THR A 38 -10.47 -22.32 -11.42
N ARG A 39 -9.36 -22.00 -12.12
CA ARG A 39 -9.05 -20.62 -12.48
C ARG A 39 -10.16 -19.99 -13.32
N LYS A 40 -10.66 -20.71 -14.32
CA LYS A 40 -11.76 -20.25 -15.16
C LYS A 40 -13.03 -19.97 -14.35
N ARG A 41 -13.48 -20.93 -13.52
CA ARG A 41 -14.66 -20.75 -12.64
C ARG A 41 -14.56 -19.51 -11.75
N VAL A 42 -13.39 -19.27 -11.17
CA VAL A 42 -13.16 -18.08 -10.32
C VAL A 42 -13.17 -16.79 -11.14
N LEU A 43 -12.56 -16.76 -12.33
CA LEU A 43 -12.57 -15.57 -13.19
C LEU A 43 -13.97 -15.25 -13.72
N ASP A 44 -14.76 -16.26 -14.08
CA ASP A 44 -16.15 -16.10 -14.49
C ASP A 44 -16.98 -15.52 -13.33
N ALA A 45 -16.80 -16.03 -12.10
CA ALA A 45 -17.44 -15.50 -10.91
C ALA A 45 -17.06 -14.03 -10.62
N VAL A 46 -15.80 -13.67 -10.81
CA VAL A 46 -15.31 -12.28 -10.66
C VAL A 46 -16.02 -11.34 -11.63
N GLN A 47 -16.19 -11.76 -12.90
CA GLN A 47 -16.90 -10.98 -13.91
C GLN A 47 -18.39 -10.85 -13.60
N THR A 48 -19.07 -11.96 -13.30
CA THR A 48 -20.50 -12.00 -12.97
C THR A 48 -20.84 -11.11 -11.78
N LEU A 49 -19.98 -11.11 -10.75
CA LEU A 49 -20.19 -10.32 -9.53
C LEU A 49 -19.65 -8.88 -9.64
N ASN A 50 -19.10 -8.49 -10.81
CA ASN A 50 -18.43 -7.20 -11.03
C ASN A 50 -17.44 -6.85 -9.90
N TYR A 51 -16.69 -7.87 -9.45
CA TYR A 51 -15.75 -7.72 -8.35
C TYR A 51 -14.53 -6.94 -8.82
N LYS A 52 -14.23 -5.83 -8.15
CA LYS A 52 -12.99 -5.07 -8.32
C LYS A 52 -12.12 -5.21 -7.08
N VAL A 53 -10.88 -5.64 -7.28
CA VAL A 53 -9.88 -5.69 -6.21
C VAL A 53 -9.62 -4.26 -5.72
N ASP A 54 -9.95 -4.00 -4.46
CA ASP A 54 -9.54 -2.76 -3.79
C ASP A 54 -8.05 -2.84 -3.49
N ARG A 55 -7.23 -2.15 -4.29
CA ARG A 55 -5.77 -2.12 -4.13
C ARG A 55 -5.35 -1.54 -2.77
N ARG A 56 -6.13 -0.64 -2.17
CA ARG A 56 -5.83 -0.05 -0.85
C ARG A 56 -6.04 -1.06 0.29
N ALA A 57 -7.08 -1.87 0.20
CA ALA A 57 -7.29 -2.99 1.15
C ALA A 57 -6.26 -4.12 0.93
N SER A 58 -5.83 -4.33 -0.32
CA SER A 58 -4.82 -5.32 -0.64
C SER A 58 -3.45 -4.98 -0.05
N SER A 59 -3.01 -3.72 -0.10
CA SER A 59 -1.72 -3.28 0.46
C SER A 59 -1.69 -3.40 1.99
N LEU A 60 -2.77 -2.98 2.67
CA LEU A 60 -2.95 -3.11 4.11
C LEU A 60 -2.86 -4.57 4.59
N ARG A 61 -3.49 -5.52 3.88
CA ARG A 61 -3.47 -6.94 4.26
C ARG A 61 -2.14 -7.64 3.97
N THR A 62 -1.35 -7.14 3.01
CA THR A 62 -0.04 -7.73 2.69
C THR A 62 1.08 -7.33 3.66
N GLN A 63 0.84 -6.40 4.60
CA GLN A 63 1.87 -5.79 5.47
C GLN A 63 3.11 -5.27 4.72
N ARG A 64 3.03 -5.14 3.40
CA ARG A 64 4.05 -4.49 2.59
C ARG A 64 3.63 -3.04 2.47
N ALA A 65 4.25 -2.20 3.29
CA ALA A 65 4.29 -0.78 3.01
C ALA A 65 4.93 -0.64 1.62
N GLY A 66 4.11 -0.37 0.62
CA GLY A 66 4.58 0.00 -0.72
C GLY A 66 5.22 1.37 -0.73
N THR A 67 5.43 1.98 0.44
CA THR A 67 5.88 3.35 0.65
C THR A 67 7.00 3.33 1.68
N LEU A 68 8.13 3.93 1.34
CA LEU A 68 9.25 4.21 2.24
C LEU A 68 9.11 5.65 2.75
N ALA A 69 9.33 5.87 4.04
CA ALA A 69 9.37 7.21 4.62
C ALA A 69 10.83 7.68 4.75
N LEU A 70 11.13 8.88 4.25
CA LEU A 70 12.39 9.57 4.44
C LEU A 70 12.14 10.79 5.31
N LEU A 71 12.76 10.79 6.49
CA LEU A 71 12.71 11.90 7.45
C LEU A 71 13.97 12.74 7.27
N LEU A 72 13.77 14.03 6.99
CA LEU A 72 14.83 15.02 6.93
C LEU A 72 14.70 15.91 8.16
N PHE A 73 15.81 16.09 8.88
CA PHE A 73 15.85 17.03 9.99
C PHE A 73 16.32 18.37 9.45
N GLU A 74 15.72 19.44 9.95
CA GLU A 74 16.20 20.79 9.67
C GLU A 74 17.61 20.94 10.21
N ASP A 75 18.50 21.51 9.40
CA ASP A 75 19.87 21.86 9.77
C ASP A 75 20.00 23.39 9.64
N PRO A 76 20.24 24.13 10.73
CA PRO A 76 20.41 25.58 10.66
C PRO A 76 21.58 25.90 9.73
N THR A 77 21.23 26.44 8.56
CA THR A 77 22.15 26.81 7.49
C THR A 77 22.24 28.32 7.41
N GLU A 78 23.41 28.86 7.02
CA GLU A 78 23.65 30.31 6.93
C GLU A 78 22.73 31.02 5.93
N ASP A 79 22.16 30.28 4.98
CA ASP A 79 21.29 30.78 3.91
C ASP A 79 19.78 30.67 4.24
N GLU A 80 19.42 30.39 5.50
CA GLU A 80 18.03 30.23 5.97
C GLU A 80 17.25 29.11 5.24
N SER A 81 17.93 28.28 4.44
CA SER A 81 17.28 27.18 3.71
C SER A 81 16.85 26.05 4.64
N HIS A 82 17.42 26.00 5.85
CA HIS A 82 17.25 24.96 6.87
C HIS A 82 17.49 23.53 6.35
N ILE A 83 18.12 23.39 5.18
CA ILE A 83 18.31 22.13 4.46
C ILE A 83 19.68 22.14 3.80
N ASN A 84 20.53 21.21 4.21
CA ASN A 84 21.82 21.03 3.55
C ASN A 84 21.62 20.58 2.07
N PRO A 85 22.17 21.32 1.07
CA PRO A 85 22.02 20.99 -0.36
C PRO A 85 22.50 19.59 -0.75
N PHE A 86 23.38 18.97 0.04
CA PHE A 86 23.77 17.56 -0.11
C PHE A 86 22.54 16.63 -0.16
N PHE A 87 21.53 16.88 0.68
CA PHE A 87 20.32 16.06 0.76
C PHE A 87 19.52 16.04 -0.53
N LEU A 88 19.58 17.08 -1.37
CA LEU A 88 18.88 17.11 -2.66
C LEU A 88 19.43 16.05 -3.63
N SER A 89 20.76 15.92 -3.68
CA SER A 89 21.43 14.90 -4.50
C SER A 89 21.13 13.48 -4.02
N MET A 90 21.09 13.30 -2.70
CA MET A 90 20.72 12.03 -2.05
C MET A 90 19.26 11.68 -2.32
N LEU A 91 18.34 12.65 -2.18
CA LEU A 91 16.91 12.49 -2.44
C LEU A 91 16.65 12.03 -3.87
N GLY A 92 17.34 12.62 -4.86
CA GLY A 92 17.23 12.18 -6.25
C GLY A 92 17.68 10.73 -6.47
N SER A 93 18.70 10.28 -5.75
CA SER A 93 19.19 8.89 -5.82
C SER A 93 18.23 7.91 -5.15
N ILE A 94 17.72 8.24 -3.96
CA ILE A 94 16.76 7.41 -3.20
C ILE A 94 15.45 7.28 -3.98
N THR A 95 14.91 8.39 -4.50
CA THR A 95 13.66 8.40 -5.28
C THR A 95 13.76 7.48 -6.50
N ARG A 96 14.90 7.53 -7.22
CA ARG A 96 15.16 6.66 -8.37
C ARG A 96 15.25 5.18 -8.00
N ALA A 97 15.85 4.87 -6.85
CA ALA A 97 15.90 3.50 -6.34
C ALA A 97 14.50 2.99 -5.98
N CYS A 98 13.71 3.79 -5.24
CA CYS A 98 12.34 3.44 -4.87
C CYS A 98 11.47 3.17 -6.10
N ALA A 99 11.52 4.05 -7.10
CA ALA A 99 10.78 3.89 -8.36
C ALA A 99 11.16 2.61 -9.11
N ARG A 100 12.45 2.25 -9.18
CA ARG A 100 12.91 1.00 -9.81
C ARG A 100 12.39 -0.25 -9.11
N HIS A 101 12.15 -0.18 -7.81
CA HIS A 101 11.64 -1.28 -6.99
C HIS A 101 10.12 -1.25 -6.79
N GLY A 102 9.41 -0.30 -7.41
CA GLY A 102 7.95 -0.17 -7.29
C GLY A 102 7.49 0.30 -5.91
N HIS A 103 8.33 1.07 -5.23
CA HIS A 103 8.01 1.72 -3.96
C HIS A 103 7.74 3.21 -4.16
N ASP A 104 6.72 3.72 -3.49
CA ASP A 104 6.51 5.15 -3.27
C ASP A 104 7.51 5.66 -2.22
N LEU A 105 7.87 6.94 -2.29
CA LEU A 105 8.69 7.62 -1.28
C LEU A 105 7.88 8.77 -0.69
N LEU A 106 7.70 8.76 0.63
CA LEU A 106 7.11 9.86 1.39
C LEU A 106 8.25 10.64 2.06
N VAL A 107 8.32 11.95 1.82
CA VAL A 107 9.33 12.82 2.44
C VAL A 107 8.64 13.68 3.49
N SER A 108 9.20 13.73 4.70
CA SER A 108 8.76 14.61 5.77
C SER A 108 9.94 15.35 6.35
N PHE A 109 9.78 16.64 6.56
CA PHE A 109 10.67 17.41 7.42
C PHE A 109 10.26 17.21 8.87
N GLN A 110 11.22 17.08 9.76
CA GLN A 110 11.04 17.00 11.19
C GLN A 110 11.68 18.23 11.79
N GLN A 111 10.86 19.07 12.41
CA GLN A 111 11.35 20.07 13.34
C GLN A 111 11.74 19.33 14.61
N LEU A 112 13.03 19.38 14.96
CA LEU A 112 13.44 18.96 16.29
C LEU A 112 12.93 20.06 17.22
N SER A 113 11.73 19.89 17.78
CA SER A 113 11.31 20.74 18.90
C SER A 113 12.27 20.43 20.06
N ASP A 114 13.07 21.40 20.47
CA ASP A 114 13.94 21.30 21.64
C ASP A 114 13.15 21.10 22.97
N ASP A 115 11.83 21.10 22.91
CA ASP A 115 10.96 21.05 24.08
C ASP A 115 10.58 19.61 24.47
N TRP A 116 11.58 18.83 24.89
CA TRP A 116 11.37 17.49 25.47
C TRP A 116 10.69 17.51 26.86
N HIS A 117 10.27 18.68 27.37
CA HIS A 117 9.68 18.86 28.69
C HIS A 117 8.18 19.22 28.71
N ALA A 118 7.54 19.53 27.57
CA ALA A 118 6.17 20.05 27.56
C ALA A 118 5.06 19.00 27.33
N ASP A 119 5.37 17.80 26.85
CA ASP A 119 4.35 16.82 26.40
C ASP A 119 3.95 15.76 27.44
N TYR A 120 4.40 15.87 28.70
CA TYR A 120 4.07 14.92 29.79
C TYR A 120 3.38 15.57 31.00
N GLU A 121 2.58 16.61 30.78
CA GLU A 121 1.58 17.05 31.76
C GLU A 121 0.20 17.14 31.10
N ASP A 122 -0.49 16.00 31.02
CA ASP A 122 -1.96 15.89 31.11
C ASP A 122 -2.37 14.45 31.51
#